data_AF-W4S2A7-F1
#
_entry.id   AF-W4S2A7-F1
#
_cell.length_a   1.000
_cell.length_b   1.000
_cell.length_c   1.000
_cell.angle_alpha   90.00
_cell.angle_beta   90.00
_cell.angle_gamma   90.00
#
_symmetry.space_group_name_H-M   'P 1'
#
loop_
_entity.id
_entity.type
_entity.pdbx_description
1 polymer ?
#
loop_
_entity_poly.entity_id
_entity_poly.type
_entity_poly.pdbx_seq_one_letter_code
_entity_poly.pdbx_strand_id
1 'polypeptide(L)'
;MLGDALRPTSSVRTLYHPDLDYFLKCSVHVRLTNCVRKNAWYELESAVALTELLAPSWRALAVQVPGFDVMLEPAATSLEVAQVDPALHDADPLAARGLSESFGILYRQTLPAAQRARWQPQVAAALFTCDAQGNSVCASRLQALGGAQMDRHTATLLWFRAYAGLLLDGVWSALFQHGIALEPHLQNTVIGFADGWPTRVWIRDLEGTKLLAHHWPAARLQGVGERARQSLYYTPEQGWNRVAYCALVNNLAEAIFHLTEGDAVLEARLWQCVGELAARWQQRHGTQAALQGLLDGAPLPGKNNLGTRLWQRADRQSDYTALPNPIPRIAAARQVAA
;
A
#
# COMPACT_ATOMS: atom_id res chain seq x y z
N MET A 1 -4.24 0.66 37.36
CA MET A 1 -3.28 -0.11 36.54
C MET A 1 -3.10 0.60 35.20
N LEU A 2 -1.88 0.66 34.67
CA LEU A 2 -1.52 1.48 33.49
C LEU A 2 -1.70 0.75 32.13
N GLY A 3 -2.36 -0.41 32.09
CA GLY A 3 -2.55 -1.20 30.87
C GLY A 3 -1.26 -1.89 30.39
N ASP A 4 -1.34 -2.56 29.24
CA ASP A 4 -0.20 -3.25 28.61
C ASP A 4 0.76 -2.26 27.92
N ALA A 5 2.06 -2.58 27.94
CA ALA A 5 3.09 -1.78 27.27
C ALA A 5 3.09 -2.02 25.74
N LEU A 6 2.48 -1.12 24.99
CA LEU A 6 2.40 -1.20 23.53
C LEU A 6 3.55 -0.46 22.84
N ARG A 7 3.93 -0.92 21.63
CA ARG A 7 5.00 -0.32 20.83
C ARG A 7 4.42 0.52 19.68
N PRO A 8 4.73 1.81 19.55
CA PRO A 8 4.33 2.59 18.39
C PRO A 8 5.04 2.10 17.12
N THR A 9 4.31 1.99 16.02
CA THR A 9 4.86 1.66 14.70
C THR A 9 5.32 2.93 13.96
N SER A 10 5.84 2.80 12.73
CA SER A 10 6.26 3.93 11.90
C SER A 10 5.17 4.97 11.57
N SER A 11 3.89 4.65 11.80
CA SER A 11 2.79 5.62 11.70
C SER A 11 2.59 6.47 12.96
N VAL A 12 3.34 6.19 14.03
CA VAL A 12 3.22 6.72 15.40
C VAL A 12 1.91 6.33 16.10
N ARG A 13 0.77 6.50 15.42
CA ARG A 13 -0.58 6.30 15.98
C ARG A 13 -1.06 4.84 15.99
N THR A 14 -0.37 3.95 15.28
CA THR A 14 -0.69 2.52 15.29
C THR A 14 0.23 1.81 16.26
N LEU A 15 -0.35 1.18 17.27
CA LEU A 15 0.32 0.48 18.35
C LEU A 15 0.33 -1.03 18.12
N TYR A 16 1.43 -1.67 18.50
CA TYR A 16 1.70 -3.09 18.32
C TYR A 16 2.01 -3.78 19.65
N HIS A 17 1.50 -5.00 19.80
CA HIS A 17 1.92 -5.96 20.82
C HIS A 17 2.04 -7.35 20.19
N PRO A 18 3.07 -8.14 20.50
CA PRO A 18 3.26 -9.47 19.91
C PRO A 18 2.15 -10.47 20.24
N ASP A 19 1.52 -10.31 21.41
CA ASP A 19 0.51 -11.24 21.92
C ASP A 19 -0.94 -10.80 21.65
N LEU A 20 -1.14 -9.63 21.03
CA LEU A 20 -2.47 -9.19 20.60
C LEU A 20 -2.73 -9.58 19.15
N ASP A 21 -3.97 -9.98 18.87
CA ASP A 21 -4.44 -10.29 17.51
C ASP A 21 -4.60 -9.07 16.61
N TYR A 22 -4.54 -7.87 17.20
CA TYR A 22 -4.76 -6.61 16.50
C TYR A 22 -3.69 -5.57 16.83
N PHE A 23 -3.32 -4.81 15.80
CA PHE A 23 -2.77 -3.48 15.99
C PHE A 23 -3.89 -2.50 16.36
N LEU A 24 -3.59 -1.55 17.25
CA LEU A 24 -4.52 -0.51 17.65
C LEU A 24 -4.17 0.79 16.95
N LYS A 25 -4.94 1.20 15.94
CA LYS A 25 -4.74 2.45 15.20
C LYS A 25 -5.60 3.56 15.80
N CYS A 26 -4.99 4.36 16.66
CA CYS A 26 -5.66 5.41 17.42
C CYS A 26 -5.72 6.73 16.66
N SER A 27 -6.71 7.55 16.99
CA SER A 27 -6.73 8.97 16.62
C SER A 27 -5.66 9.74 17.40
N VAL A 28 -4.86 10.53 16.70
CA VAL A 28 -3.90 11.46 17.29
C VAL A 28 -4.02 12.80 16.55
N HIS A 29 -4.40 13.86 17.26
CA HIS A 29 -4.61 15.19 16.68
C HIS A 29 -3.28 15.94 16.44
N VAL A 30 -2.33 15.23 15.83
CA VAL A 30 -1.00 15.74 15.45
C VAL A 30 -0.87 15.61 13.93
N ARG A 31 -0.24 16.61 13.31
CA ARG A 31 0.07 16.57 11.88
C ARG A 31 1.35 15.77 11.67
N LEU A 32 1.26 14.63 10.98
CA LEU A 32 2.41 13.83 10.56
C LEU A 32 2.45 13.79 9.04
N THR A 33 3.56 14.24 8.47
CA THR A 33 3.68 14.59 7.04
C THR A 33 2.47 15.42 6.61
N ASN A 34 1.77 15.14 5.52
CA ASN A 34 0.76 16.04 4.95
C ASN A 34 -0.55 16.14 5.75
N CYS A 35 -0.87 15.17 6.62
CA CYS A 35 -2.20 15.03 7.21
C CYS A 35 -2.20 15.13 8.74
N VAL A 36 -3.30 15.67 9.30
CA VAL A 36 -3.65 15.48 10.72
C VAL A 36 -4.10 14.04 10.89
N ARG A 37 -3.55 13.35 11.89
CA ARG A 37 -3.71 11.91 12.07
C ARG A 37 -4.90 11.54 12.95
N LYS A 38 -6.04 12.15 12.69
CA LYS A 38 -7.33 11.73 13.26
C LYS A 38 -7.97 10.63 12.40
N ASN A 39 -8.81 9.80 12.99
CA ASN A 39 -9.71 8.91 12.28
C ASN A 39 -11.07 9.58 12.22
N ALA A 40 -11.51 10.05 11.05
CA ALA A 40 -12.85 10.60 10.94
C ALA A 40 -13.89 9.49 11.16
N TRP A 41 -15.06 9.82 11.68
CA TRP A 41 -16.10 8.82 11.98
C TRP A 41 -16.46 7.96 10.75
N TYR A 42 -16.53 8.59 9.56
CA TYR A 42 -16.83 7.93 8.29
C TYR A 42 -15.66 7.10 7.76
N GLU A 43 -14.42 7.33 8.21
CA GLU A 43 -13.24 6.52 7.86
C GLU A 43 -13.20 5.23 8.67
N LEU A 44 -13.63 5.28 9.94
CA LEU A 44 -13.80 4.08 10.76
C LEU A 44 -14.91 3.18 10.20
N GLU A 45 -16.06 3.77 9.89
CA GLU A 45 -17.19 3.05 9.28
C GLU A 45 -16.80 2.43 7.94
N SER A 46 -16.12 3.20 7.07
CA SER A 46 -15.74 2.72 5.76
C SER A 46 -14.69 1.60 5.84
N ALA A 47 -13.69 1.69 6.73
CA ALA A 47 -12.67 0.66 6.86
C ALA A 47 -13.26 -0.70 7.28
N VAL A 48 -14.20 -0.70 8.24
CA VAL A 48 -14.89 -1.92 8.68
C VAL A 48 -15.79 -2.46 7.58
N ALA A 49 -16.63 -1.62 6.98
CA ALA A 49 -17.56 -2.06 5.93
C ALA A 49 -16.82 -2.57 4.68
N LEU A 50 -15.70 -1.96 4.29
CA LEU A 50 -14.87 -2.43 3.19
C LEU A 50 -14.22 -3.78 3.49
N THR A 51 -13.87 -4.08 4.74
CA THR A 51 -13.30 -5.38 5.11
C THR A 51 -14.25 -6.52 4.76
N GLU A 52 -15.53 -6.39 5.09
CA GLU A 52 -16.53 -7.40 4.78
C GLU A 52 -16.89 -7.41 3.29
N LEU A 53 -17.15 -6.23 2.73
CA LEU A 53 -17.60 -6.07 1.35
C LEU A 53 -16.58 -6.60 0.34
N LEU A 54 -15.29 -6.36 0.58
CA LEU A 54 -14.21 -6.73 -0.33
C LEU A 54 -13.69 -8.15 -0.07
N ALA A 55 -14.15 -8.84 0.99
CA ALA A 55 -13.68 -10.17 1.35
C ALA A 55 -13.73 -11.20 0.19
N PRO A 56 -14.78 -11.24 -0.67
CA PRO A 56 -14.77 -12.12 -1.84
C PRO A 56 -13.64 -11.81 -2.83
N SER A 57 -13.38 -10.52 -3.08
CA SER A 57 -12.28 -10.08 -3.95
C SER A 57 -10.93 -10.43 -3.36
N TRP A 58 -10.74 -10.27 -2.04
CA TRP A 58 -9.50 -10.64 -1.37
C TRP A 58 -9.22 -12.15 -1.43
N ARG A 59 -10.25 -12.98 -1.25
CA ARG A 59 -10.10 -14.44 -1.41
C ARG A 59 -9.75 -14.83 -2.84
N ALA A 60 -10.41 -14.23 -3.83
CA ALA A 60 -10.11 -14.47 -5.24
C ALA A 60 -8.68 -14.05 -5.59
N LEU A 61 -8.25 -12.88 -5.12
CA LEU A 61 -6.92 -12.35 -5.35
C LEU A 61 -5.83 -13.21 -4.70
N ALA A 62 -6.05 -13.70 -3.48
CA ALA A 62 -5.10 -14.59 -2.79
C ALA A 62 -4.92 -15.94 -3.51
N VAL A 63 -5.95 -16.44 -4.19
CA VAL A 63 -5.86 -17.63 -5.05
C VAL A 63 -5.12 -17.31 -6.35
N GLN A 64 -5.41 -16.16 -6.94
CA GLN A 64 -4.83 -15.74 -8.23
C GLN A 64 -3.34 -15.37 -8.12
N VAL A 65 -2.95 -14.72 -7.04
CA VAL A 65 -1.58 -14.27 -6.76
C VAL A 65 -1.15 -14.84 -5.42
N PRO A 66 -0.75 -16.13 -5.36
CA PRO A 66 -0.29 -16.74 -4.12
C PRO A 66 0.85 -15.95 -3.49
N GLY A 67 0.67 -15.53 -2.24
CA GLY A 67 1.64 -14.71 -1.51
C GLY A 67 1.31 -13.21 -1.51
N PHE A 68 0.29 -12.75 -2.23
CA PHE A 68 -0.24 -11.40 -2.07
C PHE A 68 -1.50 -11.42 -1.20
N ASP A 69 -1.47 -10.65 -0.11
CA ASP A 69 -2.55 -10.58 0.87
C ASP A 69 -2.73 -9.13 1.37
N VAL A 70 -3.78 -8.89 2.16
CA VAL A 70 -4.03 -7.60 2.83
C VAL A 70 -4.18 -7.78 4.34
N MET A 71 -3.82 -6.75 5.12
CA MET A 71 -4.08 -6.72 6.57
C MET A 71 -5.43 -6.05 6.82
N LEU A 72 -6.44 -6.86 7.13
CA LEU A 72 -7.83 -6.41 7.27
C LEU A 72 -8.06 -5.55 8.52
N GLU A 73 -9.11 -4.74 8.48
CA GLU A 73 -9.51 -3.80 9.54
C GLU A 73 -10.95 -4.10 9.97
N PRO A 74 -11.22 -5.27 10.58
CA PRO A 74 -12.59 -5.80 10.75
C PRO A 74 -13.41 -5.12 11.84
N ALA A 75 -12.81 -4.29 12.68
CA ALA A 75 -13.53 -3.65 13.77
C ALA A 75 -12.99 -2.25 14.05
N ALA A 76 -13.85 -1.40 14.57
CA ALA A 76 -13.53 -0.09 15.10
C ALA A 76 -14.36 0.18 16.35
N THR A 77 -13.83 0.99 17.26
CA THR A 77 -14.56 1.50 18.43
C THR A 77 -14.35 2.99 18.54
N SER A 78 -15.34 3.69 19.07
CA SER A 78 -15.25 5.10 19.41
C SER A 78 -16.18 5.41 20.58
N LEU A 79 -16.06 6.63 21.15
CA LEU A 79 -16.96 7.11 22.18
C LEU A 79 -18.19 7.77 21.55
N GLU A 80 -19.39 7.33 21.93
CA GLU A 80 -20.62 8.01 21.53
C GLU A 80 -20.91 9.18 22.48
N VAL A 81 -20.34 10.35 22.18
CA VAL A 81 -20.41 11.53 23.05
C VAL A 81 -21.86 11.96 23.30
N ALA A 82 -22.76 11.79 22.34
CA ALA A 82 -24.18 12.09 22.51
C ALA A 82 -24.85 11.30 23.65
N GLN A 83 -24.35 10.12 24.00
CA GLN A 83 -24.85 9.33 25.13
C GLN A 83 -24.18 9.72 26.45
N VAL A 84 -22.94 10.21 26.41
CA VAL A 84 -22.14 10.54 27.60
C VAL A 84 -22.37 11.98 28.06
N ASP A 85 -22.51 12.91 27.12
CA ASP A 85 -22.79 14.32 27.34
C ASP A 85 -23.82 14.83 26.30
N PRO A 86 -25.11 14.56 26.54
CA PRO A 86 -26.18 15.03 25.66
C PRO A 86 -26.23 16.56 25.56
N ALA A 87 -25.87 17.27 26.64
CA ALA A 87 -25.88 18.73 26.67
C ALA A 87 -24.85 19.34 25.72
N LEU A 88 -23.63 18.76 25.65
CA LEU A 88 -22.64 19.15 24.66
C LEU A 88 -23.12 18.85 23.24
N HIS A 89 -23.74 17.70 23.02
CA HIS A 89 -24.27 17.34 21.70
C HIS A 89 -25.36 18.31 21.22
N ASP A 90 -26.30 18.67 22.10
CA ASP A 90 -27.38 19.60 21.79
C ASP A 90 -26.88 21.03 21.55
N ALA A 91 -25.87 21.46 22.31
CA ALA A 91 -25.30 22.80 22.19
C ALA A 91 -24.35 22.93 20.98
N ASP A 92 -23.50 21.94 20.73
CA ASP A 92 -22.54 21.92 19.62
C ASP A 92 -22.31 20.49 19.08
N PRO A 93 -23.13 20.05 18.10
CA PRO A 93 -23.00 18.73 17.49
C PRO A 93 -21.65 18.49 16.78
N LEU A 94 -20.98 19.56 16.33
CA LEU A 94 -19.69 19.45 15.64
C LEU A 94 -18.56 19.22 16.65
N ALA A 95 -18.57 19.93 17.78
CA ALA A 95 -17.63 19.70 18.88
C ALA A 95 -17.79 18.30 19.46
N ALA A 96 -19.03 17.86 19.71
CA ALA A 96 -19.32 16.50 20.18
C ALA A 96 -18.76 15.44 19.21
N ARG A 97 -18.93 15.64 17.90
CA ARG A 97 -18.35 14.77 16.86
C ARG A 97 -16.82 14.79 16.86
N GLY A 98 -16.20 15.96 16.96
CA GLY A 98 -14.75 16.09 17.03
C GLY A 98 -14.16 15.37 18.25
N LEU A 99 -14.88 15.39 19.37
CA LEU A 99 -14.51 14.65 20.58
C LEU A 99 -14.65 13.13 20.35
N SER A 100 -15.75 12.66 19.77
CA SER A 100 -15.90 11.24 19.36
C SER A 100 -14.76 10.79 18.46
N GLU A 101 -14.39 11.57 17.44
CA GLU A 101 -13.26 11.26 16.54
C GLU A 101 -11.93 11.09 17.31
N SER A 102 -11.76 11.77 18.45
CA SER A 102 -10.54 11.69 19.28
C SER A 102 -10.40 10.33 19.99
N PHE A 103 -11.50 9.60 20.22
CA PHE A 103 -11.50 8.26 20.84
C PHE A 103 -11.54 7.12 19.83
N GLY A 104 -11.53 7.43 18.52
CA GLY A 104 -11.57 6.43 17.46
C GLY A 104 -10.35 5.51 17.45
N ILE A 105 -10.60 4.20 17.59
CA ILE A 105 -9.60 3.14 17.45
C ILE A 105 -10.06 2.19 16.34
N LEU A 106 -9.19 1.97 15.36
CA LEU A 106 -9.36 0.97 14.32
C LEU A 106 -8.49 -0.26 14.64
N TYR A 107 -9.08 -1.44 14.60
CA TYR A 107 -8.41 -2.71 14.91
C TYR A 107 -7.95 -3.37 13.61
N ARG A 108 -6.65 -3.36 13.37
CA ARG A 108 -6.05 -4.01 12.19
C ARG A 108 -5.51 -5.37 12.57
N GLN A 109 -5.90 -6.42 11.85
CA GLN A 109 -5.41 -7.77 12.10
C GLN A 109 -3.87 -7.83 12.05
N THR A 110 -3.29 -8.55 13.01
CA THR A 110 -1.86 -8.87 13.01
C THR A 110 -1.58 -10.13 12.19
N LEU A 111 -0.31 -10.34 11.85
CA LEU A 111 0.14 -11.63 11.34
C LEU A 111 0.30 -12.61 12.51
N PRO A 112 -0.29 -13.81 12.50
CA PRO A 112 -0.16 -14.78 13.60
C PRO A 112 1.31 -15.12 13.90
N ALA A 113 1.62 -15.49 15.15
CA ALA A 113 3.00 -15.76 15.59
C ALA A 113 3.73 -16.79 14.70
N ALA A 114 3.05 -17.87 14.30
CA ALA A 114 3.60 -18.87 13.39
C ALA A 114 3.94 -18.29 12.01
N GLN A 115 3.13 -17.36 11.50
CA GLN A 115 3.40 -16.67 10.24
C GLN A 115 4.59 -15.71 10.37
N ARG A 116 4.69 -14.98 11.49
CA ARG A 116 5.82 -14.08 11.75
C ARG A 116 7.13 -14.84 11.87
N ALA A 117 7.13 -16.00 12.54
CA ALA A 117 8.31 -16.87 12.63
C ALA A 117 8.71 -17.44 11.26
N ARG A 118 7.72 -17.90 10.47
CA ARG A 118 7.95 -18.48 9.15
C ARG A 118 8.47 -17.48 8.13
N TRP A 119 7.89 -16.27 8.10
CA TRP A 119 8.15 -15.30 7.04
C TRP A 119 8.93 -14.05 7.46
N GLN A 120 9.26 -13.88 8.75
CA GLN A 120 10.06 -12.75 9.25
C GLN A 120 9.68 -11.39 8.62
N PRO A 121 8.40 -10.98 8.72
CA PRO A 121 7.86 -9.88 7.94
C PRO A 121 8.53 -8.55 8.28
N GLN A 122 8.86 -7.76 7.25
CA GLN A 122 9.49 -6.44 7.38
C GLN A 122 8.73 -5.41 6.56
N VAL A 123 8.48 -4.22 7.12
CA VAL A 123 7.89 -3.10 6.37
C VAL A 123 8.89 -2.65 5.30
N ALA A 124 8.44 -2.45 4.06
CA ALA A 124 9.30 -2.09 2.94
C ALA A 124 10.06 -0.77 3.20
N ALA A 125 9.42 0.21 3.84
CA ALA A 125 10.07 1.46 4.28
C ALA A 125 11.26 1.25 5.25
N ALA A 126 11.24 0.17 6.04
CA ALA A 126 12.33 -0.17 6.95
C ALA A 126 13.39 -1.07 6.29
N LEU A 127 13.15 -1.52 5.05
CA LEU A 127 14.09 -2.33 4.27
C LEU A 127 14.83 -1.47 3.23
N PHE A 128 14.11 -0.58 2.54
CA PHE A 128 14.64 0.34 1.55
C PHE A 128 14.91 1.69 2.21
N THR A 129 15.93 1.68 3.06
CA THR A 129 16.42 2.84 3.80
C THR A 129 17.88 2.62 4.18
N CYS A 130 18.52 3.63 4.77
CA CYS A 130 19.85 3.49 5.36
C CYS A 130 19.77 3.35 6.88
N ASP A 131 20.70 2.60 7.46
CA ASP A 131 20.93 2.59 8.91
C ASP A 131 21.55 3.90 9.39
N ALA A 132 21.81 4.00 10.70
CA ALA A 132 22.40 5.20 11.31
C ALA A 132 23.85 5.47 10.84
N GLN A 133 24.50 4.50 10.20
CA GLN A 133 25.84 4.59 9.64
C GLN A 133 25.81 4.91 8.14
N GLY A 134 24.62 5.01 7.53
CA GLY A 134 24.44 5.30 6.11
C GLY A 134 24.44 4.05 5.21
N ASN A 135 24.52 2.84 5.76
CA ASN A 135 24.51 1.62 4.96
C ASN A 135 23.09 1.22 4.56
N SER A 136 22.91 0.77 3.33
CA SER A 136 21.62 0.27 2.84
C SER A 136 21.19 -0.97 3.64
N VAL A 137 20.00 -0.93 4.25
CA VAL A 137 19.50 -2.03 5.09
C VAL A 137 19.30 -3.31 4.27
N CYS A 138 18.84 -3.20 3.03
CA CYS A 138 18.64 -4.35 2.15
C CYS A 138 19.95 -4.98 1.64
N ALA A 139 21.07 -4.26 1.67
CA ALA A 139 22.36 -4.77 1.19
C ALA A 139 22.83 -5.97 2.03
N SER A 140 22.71 -5.92 3.36
CA SER A 140 23.06 -7.03 4.25
C SER A 140 22.30 -8.32 3.92
N ARG A 141 21.01 -8.19 3.55
CA ARG A 141 20.16 -9.33 3.16
C ARG A 141 20.58 -9.90 1.81
N LEU A 142 20.86 -9.05 0.83
CA LEU A 142 21.36 -9.49 -0.47
C LEU A 142 22.74 -10.15 -0.38
N GLN A 143 23.63 -9.63 0.48
CA GLN A 143 24.95 -10.23 0.73
C GLN A 143 24.82 -11.65 1.28
N ALA A 144 23.86 -11.90 2.17
CA ALA A 144 23.59 -13.24 2.70
C ALA A 144 23.02 -14.21 1.65
N LEU A 145 22.38 -13.69 0.59
CA LEU A 145 21.89 -14.49 -0.54
C LEU A 145 22.96 -14.72 -1.61
N GLY A 146 23.91 -13.79 -1.73
CA GLY A 146 25.08 -13.93 -2.59
C GLY A 146 26.00 -15.02 -2.05
N GLY A 147 26.42 -15.95 -2.91
CA GLY A 147 27.29 -17.05 -2.54
C GLY A 147 28.17 -17.47 -3.71
N ALA A 148 28.99 -18.52 -3.51
CA ALA A 148 29.93 -19.00 -4.53
C ALA A 148 29.27 -19.40 -5.87
N GLN A 149 27.95 -19.60 -5.89
CA GLN A 149 27.18 -20.08 -7.05
C GLN A 149 26.34 -19.00 -7.76
N MET A 150 26.18 -17.80 -7.18
CA MET A 150 25.35 -16.75 -7.78
C MET A 150 25.99 -15.38 -7.56
N ASP A 151 26.28 -14.68 -8.67
CA ASP A 151 26.80 -13.33 -8.61
C ASP A 151 25.73 -12.35 -8.08
N ARG A 152 26.21 -11.21 -7.57
CA ARG A 152 25.38 -10.20 -6.94
C ARG A 152 24.31 -9.64 -7.88
N HIS A 153 24.61 -9.40 -9.16
CA HIS A 153 23.67 -8.79 -10.09
C HIS A 153 22.51 -9.75 -10.38
N THR A 154 22.82 -11.03 -10.59
CA THR A 154 21.83 -12.07 -10.77
C THR A 154 20.96 -12.23 -9.52
N ALA A 155 21.58 -12.29 -8.33
CA ALA A 155 20.85 -12.39 -7.06
C ALA A 155 19.90 -11.20 -6.86
N THR A 156 20.39 -9.97 -7.06
CA THR A 156 19.58 -8.74 -6.95
C THR A 156 18.42 -8.74 -7.94
N LEU A 157 18.66 -9.09 -9.21
CA LEU A 157 17.61 -9.14 -10.23
C LEU A 157 16.53 -10.16 -9.89
N LEU A 158 16.91 -11.37 -9.47
CA LEU A 158 15.95 -12.41 -9.08
C LEU A 158 15.16 -12.02 -7.84
N TRP A 159 15.83 -11.42 -6.85
CA TRP A 159 15.21 -10.97 -5.61
C TRP A 159 14.20 -9.85 -5.90
N PHE A 160 14.62 -8.85 -6.69
CA PHE A 160 13.75 -7.76 -7.11
C PHE A 160 12.56 -8.28 -7.92
N ARG A 161 12.79 -9.20 -8.86
CA ARG A 161 11.71 -9.81 -9.65
C ARG A 161 10.69 -10.54 -8.77
N ALA A 162 11.14 -11.24 -7.72
CA ALA A 162 10.23 -11.90 -6.77
C ALA A 162 9.39 -10.87 -6.01
N TYR A 163 10.02 -9.82 -5.46
CA TYR A 163 9.32 -8.75 -4.74
C TYR A 163 8.36 -7.97 -5.64
N ALA A 164 8.87 -7.39 -6.74
CA ALA A 164 8.08 -6.60 -7.68
C ALA A 164 7.00 -7.43 -8.35
N GLY A 165 7.25 -8.72 -8.61
CA GLY A 165 6.26 -9.64 -9.16
C GLY A 165 5.06 -9.82 -8.23
N LEU A 166 5.29 -10.14 -6.96
CA LEU A 166 4.22 -10.25 -5.96
C LEU A 166 3.44 -8.94 -5.80
N LEU A 167 4.16 -7.82 -5.68
CA LEU A 167 3.57 -6.50 -5.50
C LEU A 167 2.72 -6.10 -6.70
N LEU A 168 3.29 -6.11 -7.90
CA LEU A 168 2.64 -5.59 -9.10
C LEU A 168 1.50 -6.48 -9.58
N ASP A 169 1.65 -7.81 -9.55
CA ASP A 169 0.58 -8.73 -9.93
C ASP A 169 -0.64 -8.53 -9.03
N GLY A 170 -0.43 -8.45 -7.71
CA GLY A 170 -1.51 -8.23 -6.75
C GLY A 170 -2.20 -6.87 -6.90
N VAL A 171 -1.45 -5.77 -7.00
CA VAL A 171 -2.06 -4.42 -7.06
C VAL A 171 -2.71 -4.14 -8.42
N TRP A 172 -2.18 -4.68 -9.52
CA TRP A 172 -2.81 -4.54 -10.83
C TRP A 172 -4.05 -5.41 -10.96
N SER A 173 -4.03 -6.64 -10.44
CA SER A 173 -5.24 -7.47 -10.39
C SER A 173 -6.31 -6.86 -9.49
N ALA A 174 -5.94 -6.33 -8.32
CA ALA A 174 -6.87 -5.57 -7.48
C ALA A 174 -7.50 -4.41 -8.24
N LEU A 175 -6.72 -3.61 -8.96
CA LEU A 175 -7.23 -2.44 -9.69
C LEU A 175 -8.07 -2.81 -10.92
N PHE A 176 -7.51 -3.60 -11.84
CA PHE A 176 -8.09 -3.80 -13.16
C PHE A 176 -9.16 -4.89 -13.22
N GLN A 177 -9.10 -5.90 -12.32
CA GLN A 177 -10.06 -7.00 -12.32
C GLN A 177 -11.08 -6.91 -11.19
N HIS A 178 -10.70 -6.28 -10.08
CA HIS A 178 -11.60 -6.09 -8.93
C HIS A 178 -12.04 -4.63 -8.75
N GLY A 179 -11.49 -3.67 -9.48
CA GLY A 179 -11.84 -2.25 -9.33
C GLY A 179 -11.45 -1.66 -7.98
N ILE A 180 -10.39 -2.17 -7.35
CA ILE A 180 -9.91 -1.76 -6.04
C ILE A 180 -8.54 -1.09 -6.16
N ALA A 181 -8.50 0.23 -5.93
CA ALA A 181 -7.28 1.01 -5.91
C ALA A 181 -6.67 1.04 -4.51
N LEU A 182 -5.61 0.25 -4.33
CA LEU A 182 -4.79 0.21 -3.12
C LEU A 182 -3.78 1.38 -3.09
N GLU A 183 -3.17 1.61 -1.92
CA GLU A 183 -2.09 2.58 -1.73
C GLU A 183 -0.78 1.87 -1.30
N PRO A 184 -0.13 1.11 -2.21
CA PRO A 184 1.01 0.25 -1.89
C PRO A 184 2.35 1.01 -1.74
N HIS A 185 2.35 2.16 -1.08
CA HIS A 185 3.57 2.91 -0.79
C HIS A 185 4.43 2.15 0.25
N LEU A 186 5.70 2.54 0.43
CA LEU A 186 6.66 1.78 1.26
C LEU A 186 6.16 1.47 2.67
N GLN A 187 5.47 2.42 3.31
CA GLN A 187 4.99 2.25 4.67
C GLN A 187 3.77 1.30 4.77
N ASN A 188 3.02 1.11 3.68
CA ASN A 188 1.84 0.24 3.62
C ASN A 188 2.16 -1.16 3.08
N THR A 189 3.41 -1.40 2.70
CA THR A 189 3.85 -2.68 2.13
C THR A 189 4.69 -3.42 3.16
N VAL A 190 4.30 -4.65 3.48
CA VAL A 190 5.05 -5.56 4.36
C VAL A 190 5.50 -6.76 3.55
N ILE A 191 6.80 -7.06 3.56
CA ILE A 191 7.41 -8.13 2.78
C ILE A 191 7.69 -9.31 3.71
N GLY A 192 7.26 -10.50 3.31
CA GLY A 192 7.58 -11.76 3.96
C GLY A 192 8.64 -12.54 3.19
N PHE A 193 9.57 -13.14 3.93
CA PHE A 193 10.76 -13.81 3.43
C PHE A 193 10.76 -15.30 3.79
N ALA A 194 11.14 -16.15 2.84
CA ALA A 194 11.56 -17.52 3.13
C ALA A 194 13.01 -17.65 2.68
N ASP A 195 13.91 -18.03 3.60
CA ASP A 195 15.35 -18.14 3.34
C ASP A 195 15.95 -16.89 2.68
N GLY A 196 15.50 -15.70 3.09
CA GLY A 196 15.93 -14.40 2.56
C GLY A 196 15.22 -13.93 1.28
N TRP A 197 14.47 -14.81 0.60
CA TRP A 197 13.75 -14.49 -0.64
C TRP A 197 12.35 -13.92 -0.38
N PRO A 198 11.92 -12.87 -1.11
CA PRO A 198 10.54 -12.36 -1.01
C PRO A 198 9.58 -13.43 -1.51
N THR A 199 8.69 -13.88 -0.63
CA THR A 199 7.68 -14.90 -0.96
C THR A 199 6.27 -14.42 -0.62
N ARG A 200 6.15 -13.33 0.15
CA ARG A 200 4.86 -12.71 0.46
C ARG A 200 4.92 -11.19 0.47
N VAL A 201 3.79 -10.58 0.14
CA VAL A 201 3.52 -9.15 0.30
C VAL A 201 2.16 -9.00 0.97
N TRP A 202 2.12 -8.25 2.08
CA TRP A 202 0.87 -7.79 2.67
C TRP A 202 0.74 -6.29 2.48
N ILE A 203 -0.41 -5.84 1.97
CA ILE A 203 -0.77 -4.42 1.95
C ILE A 203 -1.63 -4.11 3.18
N ARG A 204 -1.26 -3.07 3.92
CA ARG A 204 -1.99 -2.59 5.11
C ARG A 204 -2.57 -1.19 4.88
N ASP A 205 -3.36 -0.74 5.85
CA ASP A 205 -4.00 0.58 5.86
C ASP A 205 -5.10 0.71 4.79
N LEU A 206 -6.18 -0.05 4.99
CA LEU A 206 -7.26 -0.18 4.02
C LEU A 206 -8.27 0.96 4.09
N GLU A 207 -8.26 1.80 5.14
CA GLU A 207 -8.91 3.13 5.20
C GLU A 207 -8.70 3.94 3.92
N GLY A 208 -7.49 3.87 3.34
CA GLY A 208 -7.14 4.60 2.13
C GLY A 208 -7.80 4.06 0.86
N THR A 209 -8.34 2.84 0.87
CA THR A 209 -8.81 2.13 -0.32
C THR A 209 -9.87 2.90 -1.09
N LYS A 210 -9.77 2.90 -2.42
CA LYS A 210 -10.77 3.50 -3.33
C LYS A 210 -11.30 2.47 -4.30
N LEU A 211 -12.52 2.67 -4.76
CA LEU A 211 -13.25 1.76 -5.64
C LEU A 211 -13.56 2.44 -6.98
N LEU A 212 -13.56 1.65 -8.04
CA LEU A 212 -14.01 2.06 -9.36
C LEU A 212 -15.49 1.73 -9.52
N ALA A 213 -16.30 2.75 -9.87
CA ALA A 213 -17.76 2.65 -9.88
C ALA A 213 -18.31 1.56 -10.82
N HIS A 214 -17.62 1.23 -11.91
CA HIS A 214 -18.06 0.18 -12.84
C HIS A 214 -17.95 -1.24 -12.26
N HIS A 215 -17.03 -1.47 -11.31
CA HIS A 215 -16.95 -2.74 -10.56
C HIS A 215 -17.84 -2.71 -9.29
N TRP A 216 -17.95 -1.53 -8.68
CA TRP A 216 -18.63 -1.32 -7.40
C TRP A 216 -19.74 -0.26 -7.53
N PRO A 217 -20.84 -0.53 -8.25
CA PRO A 217 -21.94 0.41 -8.34
C PRO A 217 -22.55 0.65 -6.95
N ALA A 218 -23.20 1.81 -6.76
CA ALA A 218 -23.74 2.23 -5.47
C ALA A 218 -24.70 1.18 -4.83
N ALA A 219 -25.38 0.38 -5.65
CA ALA A 219 -26.22 -0.73 -5.20
C ALA A 219 -25.46 -1.82 -4.40
N ARG A 220 -24.14 -1.99 -4.64
CA ARG A 220 -23.29 -2.91 -3.86
C ARG A 220 -22.80 -2.29 -2.54
N LEU A 221 -23.02 -1.00 -2.32
CA LEU A 221 -22.57 -0.26 -1.12
C LEU A 221 -23.71 0.07 -0.16
N GLN A 222 -24.87 -0.61 -0.24
CA GLN A 222 -26.05 -0.27 0.55
C GLN A 222 -25.81 -0.27 2.07
N GLY A 223 -24.87 -1.08 2.57
CA GLY A 223 -24.47 -1.11 3.99
C GLY A 223 -23.45 -0.05 4.43
N VAL A 224 -22.95 0.79 3.52
CA VAL A 224 -21.98 1.86 3.82
C VAL A 224 -22.72 3.20 3.92
N GLY A 225 -22.50 4.01 4.95
CA GLY A 225 -23.12 5.33 5.10
C GLY A 225 -22.84 6.27 3.91
N GLU A 226 -23.77 7.18 3.62
CA GLU A 226 -23.68 8.06 2.44
C GLU A 226 -22.37 8.86 2.39
N ARG A 227 -21.96 9.42 3.53
CA ARG A 227 -20.71 10.19 3.63
C ARG A 227 -19.49 9.32 3.37
N ALA A 228 -19.49 8.09 3.86
CA ALA A 228 -18.45 7.11 3.58
C ALA A 228 -18.42 6.78 2.08
N ARG A 229 -19.56 6.49 1.43
CA ARG A 229 -19.64 6.22 -0.02
C ARG A 229 -19.04 7.35 -0.87
N GLN A 230 -19.35 8.61 -0.56
CA GLN A 230 -18.80 9.77 -1.27
C GLN A 230 -17.27 9.83 -1.25
N SER A 231 -16.65 9.27 -0.21
CA SER A 231 -15.19 9.26 -0.05
C SER A 231 -14.50 8.07 -0.71
N LEU A 232 -15.25 7.07 -1.19
CA LEU A 232 -14.70 5.79 -1.65
C LEU A 232 -14.41 5.75 -3.15
N TYR A 233 -15.02 6.61 -3.96
CA TYR A 233 -14.93 6.48 -5.41
C TYR A 233 -13.78 7.28 -6.03
N TYR A 234 -13.08 6.62 -6.95
CA TYR A 234 -12.14 7.24 -7.88
C TYR A 234 -12.58 7.00 -9.32
N THR A 235 -12.22 7.92 -10.21
CA THR A 235 -12.20 7.65 -11.65
C THR A 235 -11.11 6.62 -11.98
N PRO A 236 -11.19 5.92 -13.14
CA PRO A 236 -10.12 5.01 -13.56
C PRO A 236 -8.74 5.68 -13.60
N GLU A 237 -8.66 6.93 -14.05
CA GLU A 237 -7.43 7.71 -14.08
C GLU A 237 -6.90 8.01 -12.66
N GLN A 238 -7.75 8.44 -11.73
CA GLN A 238 -7.35 8.66 -10.34
C GLN A 238 -6.86 7.36 -9.67
N GLY A 239 -7.55 6.24 -9.94
CA GLY A 239 -7.15 4.90 -9.49
C GLY A 239 -5.77 4.53 -9.99
N TRP A 240 -5.54 4.67 -11.31
CA TRP A 240 -4.23 4.42 -11.91
C TRP A 240 -3.15 5.35 -11.35
N ASN A 241 -3.39 6.65 -11.29
CA ASN A 241 -2.40 7.63 -10.82
C ASN A 241 -1.93 7.32 -9.40
N ARG A 242 -2.86 6.92 -8.52
CA ARG A 242 -2.49 6.50 -7.15
C ARG A 242 -1.70 5.21 -7.14
N VAL A 243 -2.17 4.16 -7.81
CA VAL A 243 -1.49 2.85 -7.83
C VAL A 243 -0.11 2.96 -8.45
N ALA A 244 0.01 3.64 -9.60
CA ALA A 244 1.28 3.86 -10.29
C ALA A 244 2.26 4.69 -9.46
N TYR A 245 1.82 5.80 -8.86
CA TYR A 245 2.69 6.57 -7.96
C TYR A 245 3.16 5.74 -6.78
N CYS A 246 2.24 5.05 -6.08
CA CYS A 246 2.58 4.33 -4.87
C CYS A 246 3.47 3.12 -5.14
N ALA A 247 3.13 2.31 -6.14
CA ALA A 247 3.87 1.10 -6.46
C ALA A 247 5.17 1.40 -7.21
N LEU A 248 5.14 2.26 -8.23
CA LEU A 248 6.30 2.46 -9.11
C LEU A 248 7.25 3.52 -8.59
N VAL A 249 6.73 4.67 -8.14
CA VAL A 249 7.56 5.83 -7.74
C VAL A 249 7.92 5.78 -6.27
N ASN A 250 6.94 5.70 -5.37
CA ASN A 250 7.20 5.72 -3.94
C ASN A 250 7.88 4.43 -3.45
N ASN A 251 7.58 3.28 -4.08
CA ASN A 251 8.02 1.97 -3.62
C ASN A 251 9.13 1.37 -4.49
N LEU A 252 8.85 0.97 -5.73
CA LEU A 252 9.84 0.25 -6.53
C LEU A 252 11.04 1.12 -6.95
N ALA A 253 10.88 2.43 -7.19
CA ALA A 253 12.02 3.29 -7.47
C ALA A 253 12.99 3.36 -6.28
N GLU A 254 12.49 3.48 -5.05
CA GLU A 254 13.30 3.43 -3.83
C GLU A 254 13.94 2.06 -3.62
N ALA A 255 13.21 0.98 -3.91
CA ALA A 255 13.78 -0.36 -3.88
C ALA A 255 14.94 -0.48 -4.88
N ILE A 256 14.75 -0.04 -6.12
CA ILE A 256 15.79 -0.05 -7.16
C ILE A 256 17.00 0.76 -6.70
N PHE A 257 16.79 1.99 -6.23
CA PHE A 257 17.86 2.85 -5.72
C PHE A 257 18.71 2.17 -4.64
N HIS A 258 18.08 1.56 -3.63
CA HIS A 258 18.77 0.90 -2.54
C HIS A 258 19.42 -0.44 -2.92
N LEU A 259 18.88 -1.13 -3.93
CA LEU A 259 19.38 -2.43 -4.40
C LEU A 259 20.57 -2.28 -5.37
N THR A 260 20.61 -1.20 -6.15
CA THR A 260 21.65 -0.98 -7.18
C THR A 260 22.90 -0.31 -6.63
N GLU A 261 22.79 0.44 -5.52
CA GLU A 261 23.92 1.18 -4.92
C GLU A 261 24.68 2.05 -5.95
N GLY A 262 23.96 2.63 -6.92
CA GLY A 262 24.52 3.48 -7.98
C GLY A 262 24.97 2.73 -9.25
N ASP A 263 24.76 1.41 -9.34
CA ASP A 263 24.97 0.68 -10.59
C ASP A 263 23.86 0.97 -11.62
N ALA A 264 24.18 1.82 -12.60
CA ALA A 264 23.27 2.25 -13.66
C ALA A 264 22.84 1.11 -14.60
N VAL A 265 23.69 0.09 -14.82
CA VAL A 265 23.36 -1.06 -15.68
C VAL A 265 22.35 -1.95 -14.98
N LEU A 266 22.57 -2.21 -13.69
CA LEU A 266 21.62 -2.96 -12.88
C LEU A 266 20.30 -2.21 -12.72
N GLU A 267 20.34 -0.90 -12.50
CA GLU A 267 19.15 -0.04 -12.43
C GLU A 267 18.30 -0.15 -13.71
N ALA A 268 18.91 0.02 -14.88
CA ALA A 268 18.22 -0.12 -16.16
C ALA A 268 17.60 -1.53 -16.31
N ARG A 269 18.30 -2.57 -15.85
CA ARG A 269 17.80 -3.96 -15.89
C ARG A 269 16.63 -4.19 -14.94
N LEU A 270 16.63 -3.59 -13.75
CA LEU A 270 15.51 -3.68 -12.81
C LEU A 270 14.26 -2.95 -13.35
N TRP A 271 14.42 -1.77 -13.97
CA TRP A 271 13.31 -1.09 -14.65
C TRP A 271 12.79 -1.87 -15.86
N GLN A 272 13.68 -2.50 -16.64
CA GLN A 272 13.26 -3.43 -17.69
C GLN A 272 12.45 -4.60 -17.12
N CYS A 273 12.83 -5.13 -15.96
CA CYS A 273 12.06 -6.19 -15.28
C CYS A 273 10.63 -5.73 -14.93
N VAL A 274 10.41 -4.47 -14.54
CA VAL A 274 9.07 -3.90 -14.31
C VAL A 274 8.25 -3.90 -15.60
N GLY A 275 8.84 -3.47 -16.72
CA GLY A 275 8.18 -3.55 -18.04
C GLY A 275 7.84 -4.98 -18.44
N GLU A 276 8.77 -5.93 -18.23
CA GLU A 276 8.53 -7.35 -18.51
C GLU A 276 7.37 -7.91 -17.65
N LEU A 277 7.25 -7.47 -16.39
CA LEU A 277 6.12 -7.84 -15.51
C LEU A 277 4.79 -7.28 -16.03
N ALA A 278 4.76 -6.01 -16.46
CA ALA A 278 3.56 -5.40 -17.06
C ALA A 278 3.12 -6.14 -18.33
N ALA A 279 4.06 -6.45 -19.23
CA ALA A 279 3.78 -7.22 -20.44
C ALA A 279 3.23 -8.62 -20.13
N ARG A 280 3.86 -9.36 -19.20
CA ARG A 280 3.38 -10.69 -18.77
C ARG A 280 2.01 -10.63 -18.08
N TRP A 281 1.73 -9.58 -17.33
CA TRP A 281 0.41 -9.40 -16.72
C TRP A 281 -0.66 -9.23 -17.81
N GLN A 282 -0.42 -8.36 -18.80
CA GLN A 282 -1.35 -8.16 -19.92
C GLN A 282 -1.56 -9.42 -20.77
N GLN A 283 -0.52 -10.24 -20.96
CA GLN A 283 -0.65 -11.53 -21.66
C GLN A 283 -1.60 -12.50 -20.95
N ARG A 284 -1.63 -12.49 -19.61
CA ARG A 284 -2.50 -13.37 -18.82
C ARG A 284 -3.93 -12.83 -18.68
N HIS A 285 -4.07 -11.51 -18.55
CA HIS A 285 -5.32 -10.87 -18.09
C HIS A 285 -5.97 -9.93 -19.09
N GLY A 286 -5.35 -9.76 -20.27
CA GLY A 286 -5.79 -8.83 -21.30
C GLY A 286 -5.14 -7.45 -21.20
N THR A 287 -5.09 -6.76 -22.34
CA THR A 287 -4.49 -5.42 -22.46
C THR A 287 -5.29 -4.38 -21.68
N GLN A 288 -4.58 -3.51 -20.96
CA GLN A 288 -5.14 -2.37 -20.24
C GLN A 288 -4.47 -1.11 -20.74
N ALA A 289 -5.25 -0.09 -21.14
CA ALA A 289 -4.71 1.14 -21.72
C ALA A 289 -3.63 1.81 -20.85
N ALA A 290 -3.81 1.77 -19.52
CA ALA A 290 -2.85 2.32 -18.56
C ALA A 290 -1.51 1.56 -18.53
N LEU A 291 -1.54 0.22 -18.56
CA LEU A 291 -0.34 -0.61 -18.62
C LEU A 291 0.33 -0.55 -20.00
N GLN A 292 -0.46 -0.48 -21.07
CA GLN A 292 0.07 -0.29 -22.41
C GLN A 292 0.77 1.07 -22.53
N GLY A 293 0.16 2.14 -22.01
CA GLY A 293 0.80 3.45 -21.94
C GLY A 293 2.11 3.41 -21.16
N LEU A 294 2.19 2.69 -20.04
CA LEU A 294 3.43 2.48 -19.29
C LEU A 294 4.53 1.84 -20.15
N LEU A 295 4.19 0.83 -20.97
CA LEU A 295 5.13 0.15 -21.88
C LEU A 295 5.56 1.04 -23.07
N ASP A 296 4.68 1.91 -23.53
CA ASP A 296 4.92 2.82 -24.65
C ASP A 296 5.75 4.05 -24.26
N GLY A 297 5.99 4.23 -22.95
CA GLY A 297 6.80 5.31 -22.38
C GLY A 297 5.99 6.49 -21.85
N ALA A 298 4.70 6.31 -21.55
CA ALA A 298 3.90 7.34 -20.88
C ALA A 298 4.54 7.72 -19.53
N PRO A 299 4.51 9.00 -19.14
CA PRO A 299 5.16 9.48 -17.92
C PRO A 299 4.55 8.85 -16.66
N LEU A 300 5.36 8.74 -15.61
CA LEU A 300 4.90 8.28 -14.30
C LEU A 300 4.29 9.44 -13.51
N PRO A 301 3.21 9.22 -12.75
CA PRO A 301 2.64 10.25 -11.89
C PRO A 301 3.52 10.46 -10.65
N GLY A 302 3.97 11.69 -10.41
CA GLY A 302 4.72 12.11 -9.22
C GLY A 302 3.88 13.00 -8.31
N LYS A 303 3.54 12.52 -7.10
CA LYS A 303 2.74 13.30 -6.14
C LYS A 303 3.56 14.45 -5.56
N ASN A 304 3.03 15.67 -5.64
CA ASN A 304 3.71 16.89 -5.21
C ASN A 304 3.62 17.13 -3.69
N ASN A 305 4.37 16.34 -2.91
CA ASN A 305 4.38 16.46 -1.45
C ASN A 305 4.86 17.84 -0.97
N LEU A 306 5.99 18.34 -1.49
CA LEU A 306 6.51 19.67 -1.12
C LEU A 306 5.53 20.78 -1.49
N GLY A 307 4.97 20.75 -2.70
CA GLY A 307 3.97 21.74 -3.12
C GLY A 307 2.72 21.71 -2.24
N THR A 308 2.20 20.51 -1.94
CA THR A 308 1.05 20.33 -1.05
C THR A 308 1.30 20.94 0.33
N ARG A 309 2.52 20.75 0.86
CA ARG A 309 2.96 21.33 2.14
C ARG A 309 3.09 22.84 2.10
N LEU A 310 3.78 23.37 1.09
CA LEU A 310 4.01 24.80 0.92
C LEU A 310 2.69 25.57 0.79
N TRP A 311 1.74 25.02 0.03
CA TRP A 311 0.44 25.63 -0.20
C TRP A 311 -0.63 25.25 0.83
N GLN A 312 -0.28 24.46 1.85
CA GLN A 312 -1.19 23.96 2.89
C GLN A 312 -2.48 23.33 2.35
N ARG A 313 -2.40 22.69 1.18
CA ARG A 313 -3.55 22.02 0.56
C ARG A 313 -3.88 20.72 1.28
N ALA A 314 -5.12 20.29 1.19
CA ALA A 314 -5.49 18.95 1.65
C ALA A 314 -4.79 17.91 0.77
N ASP A 315 -4.29 16.81 1.37
CA ASP A 315 -3.55 15.77 0.64
C ASP A 315 -4.38 15.09 -0.48
N ARG A 316 -5.71 15.05 -0.31
CA ARG A 316 -6.67 14.62 -1.35
C ARG A 316 -6.71 15.53 -2.59
N GLN A 317 -6.15 16.73 -2.50
CA GLN A 317 -6.02 17.72 -3.56
C GLN A 317 -4.57 17.86 -4.02
N SER A 318 -3.69 16.91 -3.67
CA SER A 318 -2.32 16.91 -4.18
C SER A 318 -2.32 16.74 -5.69
N ASP A 319 -1.74 17.70 -6.38
CA ASP A 319 -1.49 17.63 -7.81
C ASP A 319 -0.38 16.60 -8.10
N TYR A 320 -0.42 16.07 -9.32
CA TYR A 320 0.61 15.20 -9.87
C TYR A 320 1.42 15.93 -10.93
N THR A 321 2.73 15.72 -10.92
CA THR A 321 3.63 16.11 -12.00
C THR A 321 4.04 14.89 -12.80
N ALA A 322 4.20 15.04 -14.11
CA ALA A 322 4.66 13.98 -15.00
C ALA A 322 6.18 13.77 -14.82
N LEU A 323 6.58 12.61 -14.32
CA LEU A 323 7.97 12.17 -14.23
C LEU A 323 8.35 11.38 -15.49
N PRO A 324 9.61 11.48 -15.97
CA PRO A 324 10.11 10.63 -17.05
C PRO A 324 9.90 9.14 -16.72
N ASN A 325 9.55 8.36 -17.73
CA ASN A 325 9.39 6.92 -17.57
C ASN A 325 10.77 6.22 -17.74
N PRO A 326 11.30 5.57 -16.70
CA PRO A 326 12.60 4.90 -16.76
C PRO A 326 12.53 3.50 -17.40
N ILE A 327 11.34 2.98 -17.70
CA ILE A 327 11.17 1.66 -18.30
C ILE A 327 11.57 1.74 -19.78
N PRO A 328 12.55 0.95 -20.23
CA PRO A 328 12.92 0.92 -21.64
C PRO A 328 11.75 0.38 -22.48
N ARG A 329 11.55 0.95 -23.66
CA ARG A 329 10.52 0.47 -24.60
C ARG A 329 10.77 -1.00 -24.93
N ILE A 330 9.82 -1.85 -24.60
CA ILE A 330 9.88 -3.27 -24.94
C ILE A 330 9.38 -3.40 -26.37
N ALA A 331 10.30 -3.64 -27.32
CA ALA A 331 9.91 -4.03 -28.66
C ALA A 331 9.11 -5.34 -28.56
N ALA A 332 7.91 -5.37 -29.14
CA ALA A 332 7.09 -6.58 -29.17
C ALA A 332 7.95 -7.72 -29.73
N ALA A 333 8.19 -8.75 -28.90
CA ALA A 333 8.88 -9.94 -29.35
C ALA A 333 8.12 -10.49 -30.56
N ARG A 334 8.81 -10.59 -31.71
CA ARG A 334 8.29 -11.31 -32.88
C ARG A 334 7.87 -12.69 -32.37
N GLN A 335 6.58 -12.99 -32.45
CA GLN A 335 6.10 -14.36 -32.34
C GLN A 335 6.83 -15.16 -33.42
N VAL A 336 7.83 -15.95 -33.02
CA VAL A 336 8.38 -16.98 -33.88
C VAL A 336 7.34 -18.08 -33.88
N ALA A 337 6.48 -18.07 -34.90
CA ALA A 337 5.70 -19.23 -35.26
C ALA A 337 6.68 -20.36 -35.59
N ALA A 338 6.54 -21.48 -34.90
CA ALA A 338 7.09 -22.78 -35.29
C ALA A 338 5.95 -23.79 -35.25
#